data_AF-A0A486W0Q9-F1
#
_entry.id   AF-A0A486W0Q9-F1
#
_cell.length_a   1.000
_cell.length_b   1.000
_cell.length_c   1.000
_cell.angle_alpha   90.00
_cell.angle_beta   90.00
_cell.angle_gamma   90.00
#
_symmetry.space_group_name_H-M   'P 1'
#
loop_
_entity.id
_entity.type
_entity.pdbx_description
1 polymer ?
#
loop_
_entity_poly.entity_id
_entity_poly.type
_entity_poly.pdbx_seq_one_letter_code
_entity_poly.pdbx_strand_id
1 'polypeptide(L)' 'MPLHTLLPPGPFLRGQAEKVVATYLNATIEDDQGTHFRLVIRDSDNQLIWRAWNFETEAGYWLNRYLVSHGIPGH' A
#
# COMPACT_ATOMS: atom_id res chain seq x y z
N MET A 1 -6.03 13.95 11.08
CA MET A 1 -6.22 12.70 10.33
C MET A 1 -6.39 13.04 8.86
N PRO A 2 -5.36 12.96 7.99
CA PRO A 2 -5.60 13.23 6.59
C PRO A 2 -6.22 11.97 5.96
N LEU A 3 -7.51 12.07 5.64
CA LEU A 3 -8.29 11.07 4.89
C LEU A 3 -7.80 10.90 3.42
N HIS A 4 -6.67 11.52 3.05
CA HIS A 4 -6.24 11.69 1.65
C HIS A 4 -5.25 10.62 1.14
N THR A 5 -4.88 9.62 1.95
CA THR A 5 -3.90 8.58 1.55
C THR A 5 -4.51 7.18 1.36
N LEU A 6 -5.83 7.04 1.24
CA LEU A 6 -6.44 5.74 0.97
C LEU A 6 -6.50 5.47 -0.54
N LEU A 7 -6.20 4.24 -0.92
CA LEU A 7 -6.30 3.75 -2.30
C LEU A 7 -7.77 3.64 -2.73
N PRO A 8 -8.09 3.71 -4.03
CA PRO A 8 -9.40 3.27 -4.52
C PRO A 8 -9.64 1.81 -4.12
N PRO A 9 -10.88 1.35 -3.89
CA PRO A 9 -11.13 0.00 -3.39
C PRO A 9 -10.66 -1.12 -4.33
N GLY A 10 -10.46 -0.83 -5.61
CA GLY A 10 -9.97 -1.80 -6.60
C GLY A 10 -8.53 -1.52 -7.06
N PRO A 11 -8.27 -1.68 -8.37
CA PRO A 11 -6.96 -1.37 -8.95
C PRO A 11 -6.52 0.06 -8.69
N PHE A 12 -5.21 0.27 -8.59
CA PHE A 12 -4.61 1.56 -8.32
C PHE A 12 -3.38 1.85 -9.19
N LEU A 13 -3.10 3.14 -9.32
CA LEU A 13 -2.00 3.68 -10.12
C LEU A 13 -0.75 3.88 -9.27
N ARG A 14 0.41 3.95 -9.94
CA ARG A 14 1.70 4.22 -9.30
C ARG A 14 1.68 5.45 -8.41
N GLY A 15 1.17 6.58 -8.90
CA GLY A 15 1.11 7.81 -8.11
C GLY A 15 0.23 7.72 -6.86
N GLN A 16 -0.71 6.76 -6.79
CA GLN A 16 -1.47 6.50 -5.57
C GLN A 16 -0.65 5.64 -4.59
N ALA A 17 0.06 4.64 -5.10
CA ALA A 17 0.98 3.82 -4.31
C ALA A 17 2.13 4.64 -3.72
N GLU A 18 2.71 5.56 -4.49
CA GLU A 18 3.77 6.46 -4.03
C GLU A 18 3.32 7.35 -2.86
N LYS A 19 2.07 7.83 -2.89
CA LYS A 19 1.49 8.56 -1.75
C LYS A 19 1.38 7.68 -0.52
N VAL A 20 1.02 6.41 -0.68
CA VAL A 20 0.97 5.46 0.43
C VAL A 20 2.36 5.22 1.01
N VAL A 21 3.36 4.94 0.17
CA VAL A 21 4.76 4.75 0.61
C VAL A 21 5.32 6.00 1.28
N ALA A 22 4.99 7.19 0.77
CA ALA A 22 5.39 8.45 1.40
C ALA A 22 4.72 8.69 2.77
N THR A 23 3.55 8.09 2.99
CA THR A 23 2.77 8.27 4.23
C THR A 23 3.09 7.20 5.27
N TYR A 24 3.42 5.98 4.86
CA TYR A 24 3.60 4.84 5.76
C TYR A 24 5.00 4.26 5.61
N LEU A 25 5.79 4.31 6.68
CA LEU A 25 7.18 3.83 6.72
C LEU A 25 7.30 2.33 6.44
N ASN A 26 6.22 1.59 6.70
CA ASN A 26 6.18 0.15 6.52
C ASN A 26 5.50 -0.31 5.22
N ALA A 27 5.19 0.63 4.31
CA ALA A 27 4.68 0.34 2.99
C ALA A 27 5.77 0.53 1.93
N THR A 28 5.88 -0.40 0.98
CA THR A 28 6.89 -0.37 -0.10
C THR A 28 6.30 -0.83 -1.42
N ILE A 29 6.81 -0.30 -2.53
CA ILE A 29 6.52 -0.80 -3.88
C ILE A 29 7.57 -1.85 -4.23
N GLU A 30 7.13 -3.05 -4.59
CA GLU A 30 7.98 -4.19 -4.96
C GLU A 30 7.54 -4.84 -6.26
N ASP A 31 8.36 -5.75 -6.78
CA ASP A 31 8.12 -6.49 -8.03
C ASP A 31 7.73 -5.56 -9.19
N ASP A 32 8.41 -4.43 -9.29
CA ASP A 32 8.09 -3.35 -10.23
C ASP A 32 8.47 -3.70 -11.68
N GLN A 33 7.44 -3.97 -12.49
CA GLN A 33 7.54 -4.29 -13.91
C GLN A 33 6.93 -3.17 -14.77
N GLY A 34 7.03 -1.91 -14.32
CA GLY A 34 6.51 -0.74 -15.02
C GLY A 34 5.05 -0.45 -14.67
N THR A 35 4.10 -1.08 -15.37
CA THR A 35 2.66 -0.89 -15.11
C THR A 35 2.10 -1.87 -14.08
N HIS A 36 2.80 -2.99 -13.87
CA HIS A 36 2.46 -3.99 -12.87
C HIS A 36 3.46 -3.93 -11.72
N PHE A 37 2.97 -3.77 -10.51
CA PHE A 37 3.80 -3.72 -9.31
C PHE A 37 2.95 -4.13 -8.09
N ARG A 38 3.60 -4.48 -6.99
CA ARG A 38 2.94 -4.80 -5.73
C ARG A 38 3.13 -3.67 -4.74
N LEU A 39 2.09 -3.41 -3.97
CA LEU A 39 2.23 -2.67 -2.72
C LEU A 39 2.34 -3.69 -1.58
N VAL A 40 3.38 -3.55 -0.76
CA VAL A 40 3.74 -4.49 0.29
C VAL A 40 3.78 -3.77 1.62
N ILE A 41 3.10 -4.33 2.62
CA ILE A 41 3.05 -3.83 3.99
C ILE A 41 3.77 -4.84 4.89
N ARG A 42 4.72 -4.34 5.69
CA ARG A 42 5.47 -5.16 6.66
C ARG A 42 5.29 -4.68 8.09
N ASP A 43 5.63 -5.50 9.07
CA ASP A 43 5.77 -5.04 10.45
C ASP A 43 7.16 -4.44 10.71
N SER A 44 7.43 -4.06 11.97
CA SER A 44 8.72 -3.52 12.40
C SER A 44 9.88 -4.51 12.30
N ASP A 45 9.60 -5.81 12.29
CA ASP A 45 10.57 -6.89 12.14
C ASP A 45 10.70 -7.33 10.67
N ASN A 46 10.20 -6.50 9.75
CA ASN A 46 10.22 -6.70 8.30
C ASN A 46 9.49 -7.99 7.85
N GLN A 47 8.55 -8.51 8.64
CA GLN A 47 7.70 -9.63 8.26
C GLN A 47 6.54 -9.14 7.39
N LEU A 48 6.14 -9.96 6.42
CA LEU A 48 5.05 -9.65 5.52
C LEU A 48 3.72 -9.66 6.27
N ILE A 49 3.04 -8.51 6.35
CA ILE A 49 1.66 -8.41 6.82
C ILE A 49 0.72 -8.67 5.65
N TRP A 50 0.89 -7.94 4.55
CA TRP A 50 0.05 -8.07 3.36
C TRP A 50 0.76 -7.57 2.10
N ARG A 51 0.34 -8.10 0.95
CA ARG A 51 0.70 -7.56 -0.37
C ARG A 51 -0.42 -7.80 -1.36
N ALA A 52 -0.56 -6.89 -2.32
CA ALA A 52 -1.45 -7.07 -3.47
C ALA A 52 -0.82 -6.45 -4.72
N TRP A 53 -1.08 -7.05 -5.87
CA TRP A 53 -0.78 -6.40 -7.15
C TRP A 53 -1.71 -5.22 -7.40
N ASN A 54 -1.19 -4.19 -8.06
CA ASN A 54 -1.91 -2.96 -8.34
C ASN A 54 -3.15 -3.13 -9.26
N PHE A 55 -3.27 -4.25 -9.98
CA PHE A 55 -4.38 -4.55 -10.88
C PHE A 55 -5.41 -5.53 -10.31
N GLU A 56 -5.23 -6.02 -9.09
CA GLU A 56 -6.21 -6.91 -8.46
C GLU A 56 -7.54 -6.17 -8.20
N THR A 57 -8.67 -6.86 -8.41
CA THR A 57 -10.02 -6.28 -8.35
C THR A 57 -10.35 -5.63 -7.01
N GLU A 58 -9.77 -6.10 -5.91
CA GLU A 58 -10.00 -5.61 -4.55
C GLU A 58 -8.72 -5.12 -3.86
N ALA A 59 -7.68 -4.82 -4.64
CA ALA A 59 -6.34 -4.55 -4.10
C ALA A 59 -6.37 -3.46 -3.04
N GLY A 60 -6.90 -2.29 -3.38
CA GLY A 60 -6.95 -1.16 -2.46
C GLY A 60 -7.94 -1.36 -1.31
N TYR A 61 -9.01 -2.15 -1.46
CA TYR A 61 -9.92 -2.48 -0.36
C TYR A 61 -9.16 -3.19 0.78
N TRP A 62 -8.41 -4.24 0.44
CA TRP A 62 -7.64 -4.98 1.44
C TRP A 62 -6.44 -4.19 1.96
N LEU A 63 -5.68 -3.54 1.07
CA LEU A 63 -4.54 -2.70 1.48
C LEU A 63 -4.97 -1.59 2.44
N ASN A 64 -6.07 -0.89 2.18
CA ASN A 64 -6.57 0.16 3.08
C ASN A 64 -6.90 -0.39 4.48
N ARG A 65 -7.49 -1.58 4.60
CA ARG A 65 -7.78 -2.20 5.89
C ARG A 65 -6.51 -2.49 6.68
N TYR A 66 -5.46 -3.00 6.02
CA TYR A 66 -4.19 -3.26 6.67
C TYR A 66 -3.42 -1.97 7.01
N LEU A 67 -3.49 -0.94 6.17
CA LEU A 67 -2.89 0.37 6.48
C LEU A 67 -3.57 1.04 7.67
N VAL A 68 -4.91 0.97 7.77
CA VAL A 68 -5.64 1.53 8.91
C VAL A 68 -5.34 0.80 10.22
N SER A 69 -5.09 -0.51 10.18
CA SER A 69 -4.87 -1.33 11.38
C SER A 69 -3.40 -1.48 11.77
N HIS A 70 -2.48 -1.50 10.82
CA HIS A 70 -1.05 -1.80 11.02
C HIS A 70 -0.11 -0.80 10.34
N GLY A 71 -0.63 0.24 9.69
CA GLY A 71 0.22 1.26 9.05
C GLY A 71 1.02 2.04 10.10
N ILE A 72 2.30 2.24 9.83
CA ILE A 72 3.20 3.05 10.66
C ILE A 72 3.40 4.40 9.95
N PRO A 73 2.75 5.49 10.40
CA PRO A 73 2.85 6.78 9.74
C PRO A 73 4.29 7.31 9.74
N GLY A 74 4.71 7.88 8.61
CA GLY A 74 5.85 8.78 8.54
C GLY A 74 5.55 10.10 9.25
N HIS A 75 6.60 10.75 9.74
CA HIS A 75 6.51 12.03 10.47
C HIS A 75 5.91 13.17 9.63
#